data_AF-A0A923XRT8-F1
#
_entry.id   AF-A0A923XRT8-F1
#
_cell.length_a   1.000
_cell.length_b   1.000
_cell.length_c   1.000
_cell.angle_alpha   90.00
_cell.angle_beta   90.00
_cell.angle_gamma   90.00
#
_symmetry.space_group_name_H-M   'P 1'
#
loop_
_entity.id
_entity.type
_entity.pdbx_description
1 polymer ?
#
loop_
_entity_poly.entity_id
_entity_poly.type
_entity_poly.pdbx_seq_one_letter_code
_entity_poly.pdbx_strand_id
1 'polypeptide(L)'
;MMKKILLVLSTLFSLTISTQVFSEEIKVEKKDIYPKMNLNLEYGFLSVLDHKIQFSKNNTYFDYVKDGGQNNLFNVAKLSADFQFNPQHSLVFLYQPLAIETQGTLAKEIKEENVTFAQ
;
A
#
# COMPACT_ATOMS: atom_id res chain seq x y z
N MET A 1 9.40 25.05 17.92
CA MET A 1 8.34 24.06 17.64
C MET A 1 8.92 22.74 17.12
N MET A 2 9.84 22.76 16.15
CA MET A 2 10.52 21.56 15.61
C MET A 2 11.22 20.66 16.65
N LYS A 3 11.86 21.24 17.68
CA LYS A 3 12.52 20.45 18.75
C LYS A 3 11.55 19.59 19.56
N LYS A 4 10.29 20.03 19.73
CA LYS A 4 9.26 19.26 20.46
C LYS A 4 8.76 18.08 19.62
N ILE A 5 8.63 18.26 18.30
CA ILE A 5 8.27 17.20 17.34
C ILE A 5 9.39 16.15 17.25
N LEU A 6 10.65 16.57 17.22
CA LEU A 6 11.79 15.65 17.20
C LEU A 6 11.88 14.80 18.48
N LEU A 7 11.54 15.39 19.63
CA LEU A 7 11.52 14.70 20.93
C LEU A 7 10.36 13.70 21.01
N VAL A 8 9.18 14.05 20.47
CA VAL A 8 8.03 13.13 20.38
C VAL A 8 8.33 11.95 19.45
N LEU A 9 8.95 12.17 18.29
CA LEU A 9 9.37 11.09 17.39
C LEU A 9 10.40 10.16 18.04
N SER A 10 11.37 10.73 18.78
CA SER A 10 12.38 9.98 19.53
C SER A 10 11.76 9.12 20.64
N THR A 11 10.74 9.63 21.34
CA THR A 11 10.02 8.86 22.38
C THR A 11 9.13 7.77 21.80
N LEU A 12 8.53 7.96 20.61
CA LEU A 12 7.80 6.88 19.92
C LEU A 12 8.74 5.77 19.43
N PHE A 13 9.92 6.13 18.94
CA PHE A 13 10.92 5.17 18.44
C PHE A 13 11.56 4.32 19.55
N SER A 14 11.62 4.84 20.78
CA SER A 14 12.14 4.09 21.94
C SER A 14 11.09 3.15 22.54
N LEU A 15 9.80 3.46 22.39
CA LEU A 15 8.72 2.60 22.89
C LEU A 15 8.58 1.29 22.08
N THR A 16 8.89 1.32 20.77
CA THR A 16 8.80 0.16 19.88
C THR A 16 9.92 -0.87 20.06
N ILE A 17 11.06 -0.50 20.64
CA ILE A 17 12.19 -1.43 20.87
C ILE A 17 11.91 -2.37 22.06
N SER A 18 11.06 -1.95 23.00
CA SER A 18 10.79 -2.73 24.23
C SER A 18 9.88 -3.94 24.06
N THR A 19 9.23 -4.12 22.91
CA THR A 19 8.31 -5.24 22.65
C THR A 19 8.95 -6.38 21.85
N GLN A 20 10.27 -6.57 21.93
CA GLN A 20 10.87 -7.84 21.50
C GLN A 20 10.48 -8.93 22.48
N VAL A 21 9.27 -9.46 22.31
CA VAL A 21 8.86 -10.76 22.84
C VAL A 21 9.88 -11.76 22.29
N PHE A 22 10.69 -12.31 23.19
CA PHE A 22 11.63 -13.39 22.94
C PHE A 22 10.81 -14.61 22.51
N SER A 23 10.56 -14.76 21.21
CA SER A 23 9.97 -15.96 20.65
C SER A 23 11.10 -16.97 20.46
N GLU A 24 11.35 -17.78 21.48
CA GLU A 24 12.21 -18.94 21.37
C GLU A 24 11.53 -19.92 20.39
N GLU A 25 12.05 -20.05 19.16
CA GLU A 25 11.58 -21.03 18.19
C GLU A 25 11.94 -22.43 18.69
N ILE A 26 11.01 -23.06 19.42
CA ILE A 26 11.02 -24.52 19.56
C ILE A 26 10.84 -25.07 18.15
N LYS A 27 11.90 -25.67 17.58
CA LYS A 27 11.86 -26.47 16.36
C LYS A 27 11.04 -27.74 16.62
N VAL A 28 9.74 -27.57 16.78
CA VAL A 28 8.79 -28.66 16.61
C VAL A 28 8.77 -28.94 15.12
N GLU A 29 9.22 -30.13 14.71
CA GLU A 29 9.01 -30.63 13.36
C GLU A 29 7.50 -30.74 13.14
N LYS A 30 6.89 -29.64 12.73
CA LYS A 30 5.44 -29.55 12.48
C LYS A 30 5.18 -30.29 11.18
N LYS A 31 4.81 -31.56 11.29
CA LYS A 31 4.21 -32.26 10.17
C LYS A 31 2.93 -31.51 9.79
N ASP A 32 2.91 -30.90 8.60
CA ASP A 32 1.72 -30.21 8.11
C ASP A 32 0.59 -31.23 7.90
N ILE A 33 -0.52 -30.97 8.58
CA ILE A 33 -1.74 -31.77 8.49
C ILE A 33 -2.71 -31.00 7.60
N TYR A 34 -3.24 -31.69 6.60
CA TYR A 34 -4.23 -31.15 5.67
C TYR A 34 -5.61 -31.78 5.94
N PRO A 35 -6.72 -31.06 5.68
CA PRO A 35 -6.78 -29.70 5.13
C PRO A 35 -6.40 -28.61 6.14
N LYS A 36 -5.80 -27.52 5.65
CA LYS A 36 -5.41 -26.35 6.44
C LYS A 36 -6.18 -25.12 5.99
N MET A 37 -6.64 -24.32 6.93
CA MET A 37 -7.32 -23.05 6.66
C MET A 37 -6.58 -21.92 7.38
N ASN A 38 -6.27 -20.85 6.65
CA ASN A 38 -5.74 -19.62 7.24
C ASN A 38 -6.68 -18.46 6.90
N LEU A 39 -6.92 -17.59 7.87
CA LEU A 39 -7.64 -16.34 7.69
C LEU A 39 -6.64 -15.21 7.89
N ASN A 40 -6.49 -14.36 6.88
CA ASN A 40 -5.52 -13.26 6.90
C ASN A 40 -6.25 -11.93 6.81
N LEU A 41 -5.90 -10.99 7.68
CA LEU A 41 -6.34 -9.61 7.65
C LEU A 41 -5.10 -8.72 7.65
N GLU A 42 -4.94 -7.93 6.60
CA GLU A 42 -3.94 -6.88 6.52
C GLU A 42 -4.64 -5.53 6.40
N TYR A 43 -4.20 -4.57 7.20
CA TYR A 43 -4.67 -3.20 7.16
C TYR A 43 -3.46 -2.27 7.27
N GLY A 44 -3.43 -1.22 6.47
CA GLY A 44 -2.32 -0.29 6.48
C GLY A 44 -2.48 0.83 5.46
N PHE A 45 -1.35 1.39 5.07
CA PHE A 45 -1.27 2.51 4.15
C PHE A 45 -0.42 2.15 2.92
N LEU A 46 -0.87 2.60 1.76
CA LEU A 46 -0.17 2.53 0.48
C LEU A 46 0.27 3.95 0.09
N SER A 47 1.53 4.11 -0.30
CA SER A 47 2.04 5.35 -0.90
C SER A 47 2.36 5.11 -2.36
N VAL A 48 2.04 6.08 -3.23
CA VAL A 48 2.49 6.05 -4.63
C VAL A 48 3.84 6.76 -4.73
N LEU A 49 4.88 6.03 -5.14
CA LEU A 49 6.24 6.58 -5.24
C LEU A 49 6.51 7.27 -6.58
N ASP A 50 6.02 6.68 -7.67
CA ASP A 50 6.13 7.23 -9.02
C ASP A 50 4.92 6.75 -9.84
N HIS A 51 4.23 7.68 -10.48
CA HIS A 51 3.12 7.37 -11.39
C HIS A 51 3.00 8.50 -12.40
N LYS A 52 3.39 8.22 -13.64
CA LYS A 52 3.38 9.17 -14.74
C LYS A 52 2.69 8.56 -15.93
N ILE A 53 1.91 9.38 -16.63
CA ILE A 53 1.30 9.00 -17.90
C ILE A 53 1.67 10.01 -18.98
N GLN A 54 1.82 9.53 -20.20
CA GLN A 54 1.94 10.38 -21.36
C GLN A 54 0.59 10.42 -22.08
N PHE A 55 0.02 11.61 -22.16
CA PHE A 55 -1.17 11.86 -22.96
C PHE A 55 -0.79 12.07 -24.43
N SER A 56 -1.36 11.22 -25.28
CA SER A 56 -1.10 11.15 -26.74
C SER A 56 0.37 10.90 -27.10
N LYS A 57 0.62 10.62 -28.39
CA LYS A 57 1.96 10.21 -28.85
C LYS A 57 3.08 11.24 -28.59
N ASN A 58 2.77 12.53 -28.45
CA ASN A 58 3.78 13.59 -28.34
C ASN A 58 3.45 14.80 -27.42
N ASN A 59 2.34 14.83 -26.66
CA ASN A 59 1.80 16.13 -26.25
C ASN A 59 1.87 16.50 -24.76
N THR A 60 1.74 15.61 -23.78
CA THR A 60 1.92 16.00 -22.36
C THR A 60 2.29 14.83 -21.46
N TYR A 61 3.34 15.00 -20.65
CA TYR A 61 3.59 14.13 -19.49
C TYR A 61 2.90 14.70 -18.25
N PHE A 62 2.05 13.88 -17.63
CA PHE A 62 1.37 14.18 -16.38
C PHE A 62 1.90 13.27 -15.27
N ASP A 63 2.33 13.87 -14.17
CA ASP A 63 2.85 13.18 -13.00
C ASP A 63 1.74 13.14 -11.94
N TYR A 64 1.13 11.97 -11.72
CA TYR A 64 0.01 11.86 -10.77
C TYR A 64 0.43 12.09 -9.32
N VAL A 65 1.71 11.87 -8.98
CA VAL A 65 2.22 12.12 -7.63
C VAL A 65 2.37 13.63 -7.42
N LYS A 66 2.92 14.35 -8.40
CA LYS A 66 3.14 15.80 -8.29
C LYS A 66 1.92 16.64 -8.62
N ASP A 67 1.27 16.33 -9.74
CA ASP A 67 0.20 17.12 -10.36
C ASP A 67 -1.19 16.52 -10.08
N GLY A 68 -1.29 15.20 -9.87
CA GLY A 68 -2.55 14.47 -9.73
C GLY A 68 -3.03 14.21 -8.29
N GLY A 69 -2.34 14.77 -7.28
CA GLY A 69 -2.73 14.63 -5.87
C GLY A 69 -2.47 13.25 -5.24
N GLN A 70 -1.66 12.38 -5.87
CA GLN A 70 -1.28 11.06 -5.32
C GLN A 70 -0.05 11.12 -4.39
N ASN A 71 0.15 12.24 -3.69
CA ASN A 71 1.25 12.43 -2.74
C ASN A 71 0.87 12.12 -1.28
N ASN A 72 -0.30 11.51 -1.06
CA ASN A 72 -0.83 11.11 0.24
C ASN A 72 -0.74 9.59 0.46
N LEU A 73 -1.03 9.19 1.70
CA LEU A 73 -1.13 7.79 2.10
C LEU A 73 -2.58 7.31 1.94
N PHE A 74 -2.79 6.28 1.13
CA PHE A 74 -4.08 5.65 0.90
C PHE A 74 -4.30 4.51 1.89
N ASN A 75 -5.44 4.52 2.58
CA ASN A 75 -5.82 3.38 3.42
C ASN A 75 -6.07 2.16 2.54
N VAL A 76 -5.53 1.01 2.93
CA VAL A 76 -5.74 -0.26 2.25
C VAL A 76 -6.08 -1.35 3.24
N ALA A 77 -6.99 -2.23 2.84
CA ALA A 77 -7.36 -3.43 3.56
C ALA A 77 -7.32 -4.63 2.61
N LYS A 78 -6.80 -5.76 3.10
CA LYS A 78 -6.80 -7.03 2.39
C LYS A 78 -7.29 -8.12 3.32
N LEU A 79 -8.34 -8.81 2.90
CA LEU A 79 -8.90 -9.97 3.59
C LEU A 79 -8.68 -11.19 2.70
N SER A 80 -8.12 -12.27 3.26
CA SER A 80 -8.07 -13.54 2.54
C SER A 80 -8.47 -14.73 3.41
N ALA A 81 -9.09 -15.72 2.77
CA ALA A 81 -9.30 -17.05 3.32
C ALA A 81 -8.60 -18.08 2.43
N ASP A 82 -7.61 -18.75 2.99
CA ASP A 82 -6.70 -19.63 2.27
C ASP A 82 -6.97 -21.07 2.70
N PHE A 83 -7.50 -21.88 1.79
CA PHE A 83 -7.81 -23.29 2.01
C PHE A 83 -6.80 -24.15 1.27
N GLN A 84 -5.94 -24.85 2.00
CA GLN A 84 -4.99 -25.81 1.43
C GLN A 84 -5.51 -27.23 1.64
N PHE A 85 -5.76 -27.95 0.55
CA PHE A 85 -6.25 -29.33 0.59
C PHE A 85 -5.11 -30.34 0.72
N ASN A 86 -3.97 -30.03 0.12
CA ASN A 86 -2.72 -30.77 0.17
C ASN A 86 -1.56 -29.80 -0.18
N PRO A 87 -0.30 -30.24 -0.23
CA PRO A 87 0.82 -29.34 -0.55
C PRO A 87 0.78 -28.73 -1.97
N GLN A 88 -0.04 -29.25 -2.89
CA GLN A 88 -0.12 -28.80 -4.30
C GLN A 88 -1.40 -28.04 -4.64
N HIS A 89 -2.46 -28.18 -3.85
CA HIS A 89 -3.78 -27.62 -4.15
C HIS A 89 -4.24 -26.69 -3.05
N SER A 90 -4.45 -25.43 -3.43
CA SER A 90 -5.01 -24.42 -2.57
C SER A 90 -6.09 -23.63 -3.30
N LEU A 91 -7.07 -23.16 -2.55
CA LEU A 91 -8.10 -22.24 -2.98
C LEU A 91 -8.02 -21.00 -2.09
N VAL A 92 -7.83 -19.83 -2.70
CA VAL A 92 -7.69 -18.56 -1.99
C VAL A 92 -8.86 -17.65 -2.38
N PHE A 93 -9.64 -17.25 -1.39
CA PHE A 93 -10.65 -16.20 -1.53
C PHE A 93 -10.03 -14.89 -1.08
N LEU A 94 -9.74 -13.99 -2.02
CA LEU A 94 -9.14 -12.69 -1.77
C LEU A 94 -10.17 -11.59 -1.96
N TYR A 95 -10.34 -10.76 -0.94
CA TYR A 95 -11.09 -9.50 -1.03
C TYR A 95 -10.16 -8.33 -0.73
N GLN A 96 -9.91 -7.50 -1.75
CA GLN A 96 -9.01 -6.37 -1.65
C GLN A 96 -9.57 -5.18 -2.45
N PRO A 97 -10.33 -4.28 -1.80
CA PRO A 97 -10.79 -3.05 -2.42
C PRO A 97 -9.62 -2.06 -2.54
N LEU A 98 -9.00 -2.00 -3.72
CA LEU A 98 -8.00 -0.99 -4.06
C LEU A 98 -8.64 0.09 -4.93
N ALA A 99 -8.88 1.26 -4.35
CA ALA A 99 -9.31 2.46 -5.07
C ALA A 99 -8.34 3.60 -4.72
N ILE A 100 -7.61 4.08 -5.73
CA ILE A 100 -6.74 5.26 -5.62
C ILE A 100 -7.46 6.39 -6.34
N GLU A 101 -8.25 7.14 -5.57
CA GLU A 101 -9.03 8.26 -6.08
C GLU A 101 -8.43 9.57 -5.56
N THR A 102 -8.08 10.45 -6.49
CA THR A 102 -7.51 11.76 -6.19
C THR A 102 -8.12 12.81 -7.08
N GLN A 103 -8.14 14.03 -6.57
CA GLN A 103 -8.51 15.23 -7.32
C GLN A 103 -7.41 16.25 -7.11
N GLY A 104 -7.05 16.94 -8.18
CA GLY A 104 -6.01 17.96 -8.17
C GLY A 104 -6.39 19.11 -9.08
N THR A 105 -5.88 20.29 -8.78
CA THR A 105 -5.93 21.44 -9.69
C THR A 105 -4.77 21.33 -10.66
N LEU A 106 -5.03 21.56 -11.95
CA LEU A 106 -3.99 21.57 -12.97
C LEU A 106 -3.00 22.70 -12.69
N ALA A 107 -1.73 22.35 -12.48
CA ALA A 107 -0.64 23.30 -12.33
C ALA A 107 -0.14 23.85 -13.68
N LYS A 108 -0.49 23.18 -14.78
CA LYS A 108 -0.09 23.49 -16.15
C LYS A 108 -1.17 23.05 -17.12
N GLU A 109 -1.18 23.67 -18.30
CA GLU A 109 -1.99 23.22 -19.43
C GLU A 109 -1.65 21.77 -19.78
N ILE A 110 -2.67 20.94 -19.96
CA ILE A 110 -2.52 19.56 -20.43
C ILE A 110 -3.26 19.36 -21.74
N LYS A 111 -2.69 18.55 -22.64
CA LYS A 111 -3.29 18.20 -23.93
C LYS A 111 -3.55 16.72 -24.02
N GLU A 112 -4.80 16.36 -24.29
CA GLU A 112 -5.24 14.99 -24.47
C GLU A 112 -6.06 14.88 -25.75
N GLU A 113 -5.58 14.08 -26.71
CA GLU A 113 -6.29 13.76 -27.97
C GLU A 113 -6.87 14.97 -28.74
N ASN A 114 -6.23 16.14 -28.62
CA ASN A 114 -6.58 17.45 -29.20
C ASN A 114 -7.49 18.35 -28.35
N VAL A 115 -7.89 17.92 -27.15
CA VAL A 115 -8.49 18.79 -26.13
C VAL A 115 -7.40 19.41 -25.29
N THR A 116 -7.48 20.72 -25.10
CA THR A 116 -6.56 21.48 -24.24
C THR A 116 -7.31 21.86 -22.97
N PHE A 117 -6.82 21.41 -21.82
CA PHE A 117 -7.33 21.81 -20.52
C PHE A 117 -6.39 22.86 -19.93
N ALA A 118 -6.90 24.09 -19.83
CA ALA A 118 -6.23 25.22 -19.20
C ALA A 118 -6.76 25.43 -17.78
N GLN A 119 -6.03 26.24 -17.00
CA GLN A 119 -6.38 26.61 -15.62
C GLN A 119 -7.62 27.50 -15.54
#